data_AF-A0A6B3QCB6-F1
#
_entry.id   AF-A0A6B3QCB6-F1
#
_cell.length_a   1.000
_cell.length_b   1.000
_cell.length_c   1.000
_cell.angle_alpha   90.00
_cell.angle_beta   90.00
_cell.angle_gamma   90.00
#
_symmetry.space_group_name_H-M   'P 1'
#
loop_
_entity.id
_entity.type
_entity.pdbx_description
1 polymer ?
#
loop_
_entity_poly.entity_id
_entity_poly.type
_entity_poly.pdbx_seq_one_letter_code
_entity_poly.pdbx_strand_id
1 'polypeptide(L)'
;ALLSYNLYLSVQIKGLIFLAIDFILLFALLCLFATYQYSMILDSEYTISVPNLLKLSFISVFSSFSSFLKIIIGSGIILGVTWQFKGLILFGVIGLLTVWNGTMTTHWREELDKQLESYE
;
A
#
# COMPACT_ATOMS: atom_id res chain seq x y z
N ALA A 1 -4.25 0.83 -14.03
CA ALA A 1 -4.96 1.37 -15.21
C ALA A 1 -6.42 0.90 -15.28
N LEU A 2 -6.69 -0.41 -15.29
CA LEU A 2 -8.04 -0.95 -15.48
C LEU A 2 -9.03 -0.53 -14.36
N LEU A 3 -8.63 -0.62 -13.09
CA LEU A 3 -9.45 -0.18 -11.95
C LEU A 3 -9.73 1.33 -11.93
N SER A 4 -8.70 2.14 -12.21
CA SER A 4 -8.82 3.60 -12.27
C SER A 4 -9.77 4.07 -13.38
N TYR A 5 -9.77 3.37 -14.52
CA TYR A 5 -10.70 3.65 -15.61
C TYR A 5 -12.13 3.26 -15.25
N ASN A 6 -12.33 2.11 -14.59
CA ASN A 6 -13.65 1.72 -14.09
C ASN A 6 -14.18 2.71 -13.04
N LEU A 7 -13.31 3.28 -12.20
CA LEU A 7 -13.70 4.33 -11.25
C LEU A 7 -14.15 5.60 -11.98
N TYR A 8 -13.42 6.02 -13.03
CA TYR A 8 -13.82 7.15 -13.86
C TYR A 8 -15.19 6.96 -14.54
N LEU A 9 -15.50 5.75 -14.99
CA LEU A 9 -16.80 5.42 -15.58
C LEU A 9 -17.90 5.36 -14.52
N SER A 10 -17.62 4.83 -13.33
CA SER A 10 -18.58 4.69 -12.24
C SER A 10 -19.11 6.05 -11.77
N VAL A 11 -18.25 7.07 -11.66
CA VAL A 11 -18.62 8.45 -11.29
C VAL A 11 -19.62 9.10 -12.27
N GLN A 12 -19.72 8.59 -13.50
CA GLN A 12 -20.65 9.12 -14.52
C GLN A 12 -22.06 8.52 -14.42
N ILE A 13 -22.26 7.49 -13.61
CA ILE A 13 -23.54 6.81 -13.44
C ILE A 13 -24.43 7.61 -12.47
N LYS A 14 -25.69 7.83 -12.84
CA LYS A 14 -26.68 8.50 -11.98
C LYS A 14 -27.34 7.49 -11.03
N GLY A 15 -27.46 7.83 -9.74
CA GLY A 15 -28.18 7.01 -8.74
C GLY A 15 -27.50 6.98 -7.38
N LEU A 16 -27.86 6.04 -6.50
CA LEU A 16 -27.11 5.76 -5.25
C LEU A 16 -26.11 4.60 -5.42
N ILE A 17 -26.28 3.77 -6.45
CA ILE A 17 -25.47 2.58 -6.72
C ILE A 17 -24.03 2.97 -7.08
N PHE A 18 -23.80 4.13 -7.71
CA PHE A 18 -22.44 4.60 -8.03
C PHE A 18 -21.57 4.73 -6.77
N LEU A 19 -22.15 5.17 -5.64
CA LEU A 19 -21.42 5.33 -4.38
C LEU A 19 -20.86 3.98 -3.88
N ALA A 20 -21.65 2.92 -3.97
CA ALA A 20 -21.24 1.58 -3.55
C ALA A 20 -20.14 1.02 -4.45
N ILE A 21 -20.26 1.23 -5.77
CA ILE A 21 -19.26 0.81 -6.75
C ILE A 21 -17.95 1.58 -6.55
N ASP A 22 -18.03 2.91 -6.36
CA ASP A 22 -16.87 3.76 -6.11
C ASP A 22 -16.14 3.38 -4.83
N PHE A 23 -16.86 3.06 -3.75
CA PHE A 23 -16.26 2.60 -2.51
C PHE A 23 -15.45 1.31 -2.71
N ILE A 24 -16.01 0.33 -3.41
CA ILE A 24 -15.33 -0.94 -3.73
C ILE A 24 -14.10 -0.70 -4.61
N LEU A 25 -14.24 0.12 -5.65
CA LEU A 25 -13.16 0.40 -6.59
C LEU A 25 -12.02 1.18 -5.92
N LEU A 26 -12.35 2.17 -5.09
CA LEU A 26 -11.38 2.97 -4.35
C LEU A 26 -10.67 2.10 -3.31
N PHE A 27 -11.40 1.25 -2.58
CA PHE A 27 -10.80 0.30 -1.64
C PHE A 27 -9.85 -0.68 -2.35
N ALA A 28 -10.25 -1.26 -3.48
CA ALA A 28 -9.39 -2.13 -4.28
C ALA A 28 -8.11 -1.43 -4.74
N LEU A 29 -8.19 -0.14 -5.07
CA LEU A 29 -7.06 0.67 -5.49
C LEU A 29 -6.09 0.94 -4.32
N LEU A 30 -6.61 1.20 -3.12
CA LEU A 30 -5.81 1.31 -1.90
C LEU A 30 -5.12 -0.01 -1.54
N CYS A 31 -5.82 -1.14 -1.65
CA CYS A 31 -5.22 -2.47 -1.42
C CYS A 31 -4.09 -2.77 -2.39
N LEU A 32 -4.24 -2.43 -3.67
CA LEU A 32 -3.15 -2.57 -4.65
C LEU A 32 -1.96 -1.70 -4.30
N PHE A 33 -2.20 -0.44 -3.91
CA PHE A 33 -1.14 0.47 -3.51
C PHE A 33 -0.38 -0.05 -2.28
N ALA A 34 -1.09 -0.53 -1.26
CA ALA A 34 -0.47 -1.12 -0.08
C ALA A 34 0.30 -2.40 -0.41
N THR A 35 -0.26 -3.27 -1.27
CA THR A 35 0.42 -4.50 -1.74
C THR A 35 1.74 -4.16 -2.41
N TYR A 36 1.77 -3.12 -3.25
CA TYR A 36 2.98 -2.64 -3.88
C TYR A 36 4.03 -2.18 -2.85
N GLN A 37 3.63 -1.45 -1.81
CA GLN A 37 4.57 -1.04 -0.77
C GLN A 37 5.09 -2.19 0.08
N TYR A 38 4.24 -3.15 0.45
CA TYR A 38 4.71 -4.37 1.12
C TYR A 38 5.65 -5.16 0.23
N SER A 39 5.35 -5.28 -1.07
CA SER A 39 6.22 -5.95 -2.04
C SER A 39 7.60 -5.32 -2.12
N MET A 40 7.67 -3.98 -2.14
CA MET A 40 8.94 -3.26 -2.18
C MET A 40 9.79 -3.47 -0.92
N ILE A 41 9.16 -3.52 0.26
CA ILE A 41 9.84 -3.81 1.53
C ILE A 41 10.32 -5.26 1.57
N LEU A 42 9.46 -6.21 1.21
CA LEU A 42 9.78 -7.64 1.22
C LEU A 42 10.91 -7.98 0.26
N ASP A 43 10.91 -7.39 -0.93
CA ASP A 43 11.96 -7.61 -1.93
C ASP A 43 13.33 -7.09 -1.46
N SER A 44 13.32 -6.04 -0.62
CA SER A 44 14.53 -5.47 -0.06
C SER A 44 15.12 -6.30 1.09
N GLU A 45 14.33 -7.17 1.71
CA GLU A 45 14.67 -7.82 3.00
C GLU A 45 14.74 -9.34 2.93
N TYR A 46 13.94 -9.96 2.06
CA TYR A 46 13.86 -11.41 1.96
C TYR A 46 14.18 -11.88 0.55
N THR A 47 15.09 -12.84 0.43
CA THR A 47 15.40 -13.51 -0.84
C THR A 47 14.32 -14.55 -1.15
N ILE A 48 13.16 -14.10 -1.64
CA ILE A 48 12.00 -14.94 -1.99
C ILE A 48 11.72 -14.82 -3.48
N SER A 49 11.18 -15.88 -4.09
CA SER A 49 10.73 -15.82 -5.49
C SER A 49 9.57 -14.83 -5.66
N VAL A 50 9.60 -14.05 -6.75
CA VAL A 50 8.56 -13.06 -7.13
C VAL A 50 7.11 -13.53 -6.91
N PRO A 51 6.69 -14.75 -7.30
CA PRO A 51 5.31 -15.20 -7.06
C PRO A 51 4.96 -15.39 -5.58
N ASN A 52 5.90 -15.86 -4.76
CA ASN A 52 5.68 -16.02 -3.32
C ASN A 52 5.69 -14.67 -2.61
N LEU A 53 6.53 -13.75 -3.06
CA LEU A 53 6.61 -12.38 -2.56
C LEU A 53 5.30 -11.63 -2.79
N LEU A 54 4.71 -11.71 -3.98
CA LEU A 54 3.41 -11.11 -4.29
C LEU A 54 2.28 -11.67 -3.42
N LYS A 55 2.25 -12.99 -3.24
CA LYS A 55 1.25 -13.65 -2.37
C LYS A 55 1.38 -13.18 -0.93
N LEU A 56 2.61 -13.18 -0.40
CA LEU A 56 2.86 -12.74 0.97
C LEU A 56 2.48 -11.26 1.13
N SER A 57 2.89 -10.40 0.21
CA SER A 57 2.55 -8.97 0.20
C SER A 57 1.03 -8.73 0.19
N PHE A 58 0.28 -9.53 -0.57
CA PHE A 58 -1.17 -9.43 -0.59
C PHE A 58 -1.80 -9.85 0.74
N ILE A 59 -1.33 -10.95 1.34
CA ILE A 59 -1.77 -11.41 2.66
C ILE A 59 -1.43 -10.37 3.75
N SER A 60 -0.29 -9.71 3.62
CA SER A 60 0.21 -8.66 4.52
C SER A 60 -0.77 -7.49 4.65
N VAL A 61 -1.41 -7.11 3.54
CA VAL A 61 -2.43 -6.06 3.51
C VAL A 61 -3.61 -6.38 4.44
N PHE A 62 -3.99 -7.66 4.54
CA PHE A 62 -5.09 -8.11 5.38
C PHE A 62 -4.65 -8.57 6.78
N SER A 63 -3.36 -8.88 6.97
CA SER A 63 -2.79 -9.35 8.22
C SER A 63 -2.84 -8.29 9.33
N SER A 64 -2.55 -7.03 9.00
CA SER A 64 -2.63 -5.91 9.96
C SER A 64 -3.36 -4.72 9.35
N PHE A 65 -4.66 -4.61 9.66
CA PHE A 65 -5.48 -3.46 9.25
C PHE A 65 -4.93 -2.12 9.78
N SER A 66 -4.32 -2.13 10.97
CA SER A 66 -3.68 -0.95 11.56
C SER A 66 -2.46 -0.51 10.76
N SER A 67 -1.58 -1.45 10.38
CA SER A 67 -0.41 -1.16 9.55
C SER A 67 -0.83 -0.69 8.15
N PHE A 68 -1.84 -1.33 7.57
CA PHE A 68 -2.45 -0.89 6.31
C PHE A 68 -2.91 0.57 6.37
N LEU A 69 -3.71 0.96 7.38
CA LEU A 69 -4.17 2.34 7.53
C LEU A 69 -3.02 3.33 7.70
N LYS A 70 -1.99 2.99 8.50
CA LYS A 70 -0.82 3.85 8.70
C LYS A 70 -0.02 4.08 7.41
N ILE A 71 0.12 3.05 6.57
CA ILE A 71 0.79 3.17 5.26
C ILE A 71 -0.03 4.09 4.33
N ILE A 72 -1.34 3.88 4.24
CA ILE A 72 -2.21 4.70 3.38
C ILE A 72 -2.23 6.16 3.84
N ILE A 73 -2.50 6.40 5.12
CA ILE A 73 -2.59 7.75 5.69
C ILE A 73 -1.24 8.46 5.62
N GLY A 74 -0.16 7.78 5.99
CA GLY A 74 1.18 8.35 5.96
C GLY A 74 1.66 8.69 4.55
N SER A 75 1.39 7.82 3.57
CA SER A 75 1.62 8.12 2.15
C SER A 75 0.81 9.34 1.69
N GLY A 76 -0.45 9.44 2.10
CA GLY A 76 -1.31 10.60 1.83
C GLY A 76 -0.76 11.89 2.42
N ILE A 77 -0.29 11.86 3.67
CA ILE A 77 0.34 13.03 4.34
C ILE A 77 1.62 13.44 3.61
N ILE A 78 2.49 12.49 3.25
CA ILE A 78 3.73 12.77 2.53
C ILE A 78 3.41 13.44 1.19
N LEU A 79 2.46 12.92 0.42
CA LEU A 79 2.03 13.53 -0.83
C LEU A 79 1.44 14.93 -0.63
N GLY A 80 0.60 15.12 0.40
CA GLY A 80 -0.01 16.41 0.72
C GLY A 80 1.02 17.49 1.11
N VAL A 81 1.97 17.14 1.98
CA VAL A 81 3.07 18.04 2.38
C VAL A 81 3.96 18.35 1.19
N THR A 82 4.26 17.33 0.37
CA THR A 82 5.14 17.51 -0.79
C THR A 82 4.49 18.36 -1.88
N TRP A 83 3.16 18.41 -1.97
CA TRP A 83 2.44 19.27 -2.93
C TRP A 83 2.79 20.76 -2.78
N GLN A 84 3.15 21.21 -1.57
CA GLN A 84 3.60 22.58 -1.31
C GLN A 84 4.99 22.87 -1.91
N PHE A 85 5.81 21.84 -2.14
CA PHE A 85 7.21 21.96 -2.54
C PHE A 85 7.51 21.14 -3.80
N LYS A 86 7.38 21.78 -4.98
CA LYS A 86 7.56 21.14 -6.30
C LYS A 86 8.91 20.41 -6.47
N GLY A 87 9.99 20.94 -5.88
CA GLY A 87 11.30 20.28 -5.92
C GLY A 87 11.37 19.00 -5.07
N LEU A 88 10.63 18.97 -3.97
CA LEU A 88 10.61 17.84 -3.04
C LEU A 88 9.82 16.66 -3.62
N ILE A 89 8.92 16.92 -4.57
CA ILE A 89 8.16 15.89 -5.31
C ILE A 89 9.07 15.01 -6.17
N LEU A 90 10.06 15.61 -6.82
CA LEU A 90 10.96 14.91 -7.74
C LEU A 90 12.08 14.16 -7.02
N PHE A 91 12.52 14.65 -5.86
CA PHE A 91 13.72 14.13 -5.19
C PHE A 91 13.47 13.53 -3.80
N GLY A 92 12.45 14.01 -3.07
CA GLY A 92 12.21 13.64 -1.67
C GLY A 92 11.16 12.56 -1.46
N VAL A 93 10.18 12.44 -2.36
CA VAL A 93 9.02 11.53 -2.19
C VAL A 93 9.44 10.08 -2.02
N ILE A 94 10.31 9.59 -2.90
CA ILE A 94 10.72 8.19 -2.87
C ILE A 94 11.45 7.88 -1.56
N GLY A 95 12.41 8.72 -1.16
CA GLY A 95 13.15 8.54 0.10
C GLY A 95 12.26 8.63 1.34
N LEU A 96 11.35 9.62 1.39
CA LEU A 96 10.41 9.79 2.50
C LEU A 96 9.43 8.61 2.59
N LEU A 97 8.93 8.12 1.45
CA LEU A 97 8.07 6.93 1.42
C LEU A 97 8.83 5.69 1.90
N THR A 98 10.07 5.46 1.45
CA THR A 98 10.87 4.32 1.88
C THR A 98 11.13 4.35 3.38
N VAL A 99 11.55 5.49 3.94
CA VAL A 99 11.82 5.64 5.38
C VAL A 99 10.53 5.47 6.20
N TRP A 100 9.43 6.06 5.75
CA TRP A 100 8.14 5.96 6.42
C TRP A 100 7.62 4.52 6.43
N ASN A 101 7.60 3.88 5.26
CA ASN A 101 7.16 2.50 5.12
C ASN A 101 8.03 1.55 5.93
N GLY A 102 9.36 1.71 5.91
CA GLY A 102 10.27 0.90 6.71
C GLY A 102 10.00 1.00 8.22
N THR A 103 9.72 2.23 8.71
CA THR A 103 9.43 2.47 10.13
C THR A 103 8.06 1.93 10.56
N MET A 104 7.04 2.08 9.71
CA MET A 104 5.68 1.65 10.05
C MET A 104 5.50 0.13 9.96
N THR A 105 6.31 -0.53 9.13
CA THR A 105 6.23 -1.98 8.90
C THR A 105 7.11 -2.78 9.86
N THR A 106 7.95 -2.14 10.69
CA THR A 106 8.87 -2.82 11.63
C THR A 106 8.15 -3.81 12.56
N HIS A 107 7.07 -3.39 13.21
CA HIS A 107 6.30 -4.26 14.13
C HIS A 107 5.66 -5.46 13.41
N TRP A 108 5.29 -5.29 12.15
CA TRP A 108 4.71 -6.38 11.38
C TRP A 108 5.78 -7.38 10.92
N ARG A 109 6.99 -6.90 10.62
CA ARG A 109 8.14 -7.76 10.28
C ARG A 109 8.60 -8.60 11.46
N GLU A 110 8.69 -8.02 12.65
CA GLU A 110 9.02 -8.78 13.86
C GLU A 110 8.04 -9.93 14.13
N GLU A 111 6.76 -9.74 13.77
CA GLU A 111 5.75 -10.79 13.86
C GLU A 111 5.92 -11.86 12.77
N LEU A 112 6.26 -11.46 11.54
CA LEU A 112 6.59 -12.41 10.48
C LEU A 112 7.83 -13.25 10.79
N ASP A 113 8.90 -12.62 11.28
CA ASP A 113 10.16 -13.31 11.61
C ASP A 113 9.93 -14.36 12.70
N LYS A 114 9.16 -14.04 13.74
CA LYS A 114 8.74 -15.02 14.76
C LYS A 114 7.98 -16.19 14.18
N GLN A 115 7.10 -15.95 13.22
CA GLN A 115 6.36 -17.05 12.59
C GLN A 115 7.28 -17.90 11.74
N LEU A 116 8.20 -17.32 10.98
CA LEU A 116 9.20 -18.04 10.19
C LEU A 116 10.12 -18.90 11.07
N GLU A 117 10.64 -18.36 12.19
CA GLU A 117 11.45 -19.13 13.15
C GLU A 117 10.67 -20.29 13.80
N SER A 118 9.35 -20.16 13.98
CA SER A 118 8.53 -21.25 14.55
C SER A 118 8.33 -22.44 13.60
N TYR A 119 8.60 -22.26 12.30
CA TYR A 119 8.48 -23.29 11.27
C TYR A 119 9.81 -23.99 10.95
N GLU A 120 10.94 -23.53 11.51
CA GLU A 120 12.24 -24.24 11.55
C GLU A 120 12.35 -25.16 12.78
#